data_AF-A0A1W9Q1Y3-F1
#
_entry.id   AF-A0A1W9Q1Y3-F1
#
_cell.length_a   1.000
_cell.length_b   1.000
_cell.length_c   1.000
_cell.angle_alpha   90.00
_cell.angle_beta   90.00
_cell.angle_gamma   90.00
#
_symmetry.space_group_name_H-M   'P 1'
#
loop_
_entity.id
_entity.type
_entity.pdbx_description
1 polymer ?
#
loop_
_entity_poly.entity_id
_entity_poly.type
_entity_poly.pdbx_seq_one_letter_code
_entity_poly.pdbx_strand_id
1 'polypeptide(L)'
;MKPVICFIDDSAFEHDLVRSEIAPSAPDLEFVQAYTFDEAVERLNGEAPGLFLLDLWGQDPAVAEPSLTPMEEVRSRASGFPTLEQVYDGLEAFEGDVHNEYLKRLFSVVDCWRNLFEDVCSRIGQNRKYGLANLRRARLRYPGIPAVFYTRKSLIHDAVAMFRAGADGLFIKPTGLNDKDTRRLTRDYGPILVEDLRKVMRGERLTP
;
A
#
# COMPACT_ATOMS: atom_id res chain seq x y z
N MET A 1 28.60 10.27 3.24
CA MET A 1 27.32 10.28 3.98
C MET A 1 26.56 9.02 3.62
N LYS A 2 25.79 8.46 4.56
CA LYS A 2 24.93 7.31 4.26
C LYS A 2 23.78 7.78 3.38
N PRO A 3 23.40 7.05 2.32
CA PRO A 3 22.19 7.38 1.58
C PRO A 3 20.97 7.30 2.50
N VAL A 4 20.10 8.32 2.42
CA VAL A 4 18.91 8.42 3.26
C VAL A 4 17.70 7.82 2.55
N ILE A 5 16.99 6.91 3.20
CA ILE A 5 15.62 6.52 2.86
C ILE A 5 14.68 7.32 3.77
N CYS A 6 13.82 8.14 3.16
CA CYS A 6 12.81 8.89 3.88
C CYS A 6 11.49 8.11 3.89
N PHE A 7 11.15 7.52 5.02
CA PHE A 7 9.93 6.75 5.23
C PHE A 7 8.81 7.64 5.78
N ILE A 8 7.65 7.66 5.11
CA ILE A 8 6.48 8.44 5.53
C ILE A 8 5.26 7.52 5.65
N ASP A 9 4.73 7.42 6.86
CA ASP A 9 3.61 6.55 7.22
C ASP A 9 2.93 7.12 8.48
N ASP A 10 1.60 7.06 8.56
CA ASP A 10 0.86 7.60 9.71
C ASP A 10 0.71 6.59 10.88
N SER A 11 1.23 5.38 10.73
CA SER A 11 1.11 4.29 11.71
C SER A 11 2.38 4.11 12.55
N ALA A 12 2.26 4.37 13.86
CA ALA A 12 3.35 4.13 14.82
C ALA A 12 3.86 2.66 14.80
N PHE A 13 3.01 1.70 14.46
CA PHE A 13 3.40 0.30 14.31
C PHE A 13 4.34 0.09 13.12
N GLU A 14 4.08 0.74 11.98
CA GLU A 14 4.94 0.64 10.80
C GLU A 14 6.29 1.33 11.03
N HIS A 15 6.31 2.46 11.74
CA HIS A 15 7.54 3.10 12.19
C HIS A 15 8.40 2.17 13.06
N ASP A 16 7.78 1.45 13.97
CA ASP A 16 8.49 0.49 14.81
C ASP A 16 9.01 -0.71 13.99
N LEU A 17 8.24 -1.20 13.02
CA LEU A 17 8.69 -2.25 12.09
C LEU A 17 9.90 -1.82 11.27
N VAL A 18 9.89 -0.61 10.70
CA VAL A 18 11.04 -0.09 9.95
C VAL A 18 12.26 0.01 10.85
N ARG A 19 12.10 0.55 12.06
CA ARG A 19 13.21 0.73 13.01
C ARG A 19 13.81 -0.59 13.50
N SER A 20 12.95 -1.54 13.85
CA SER A 20 13.34 -2.73 14.62
C SER A 20 13.59 -3.95 13.74
N GLU A 21 12.99 -4.01 12.55
CA GLU A 21 13.05 -5.21 11.69
C GLU A 21 13.71 -4.96 10.32
N ILE A 22 13.58 -3.74 9.75
CA ILE A 22 14.15 -3.43 8.41
C ILE A 22 15.50 -2.75 8.53
N ALA A 23 15.59 -1.61 9.21
CA ALA A 23 16.79 -0.80 9.31
C ALA A 23 18.04 -1.56 9.80
N PRO A 24 17.95 -2.51 10.75
CA PRO A 24 19.11 -3.30 11.18
C PRO A 24 19.76 -4.14 10.07
N SER A 25 19.02 -4.47 9.00
CA SER A 25 19.55 -5.21 7.85
C SER A 25 20.36 -4.35 6.86
N ALA A 26 20.37 -3.02 7.06
CA ALA A 26 21.01 -2.06 6.15
C ALA A 26 21.81 -0.98 6.93
N PRO A 27 22.88 -1.36 7.65
CA PRO A 27 23.65 -0.42 8.47
C PRO A 27 24.37 0.67 7.66
N ASP A 28 24.51 0.49 6.34
CA ASP A 28 25.04 1.44 5.37
C ASP A 28 24.05 2.53 4.97
N LEU A 29 22.75 2.36 5.26
CA LEU A 29 21.68 3.31 4.98
C LEU A 29 21.25 4.05 6.25
N GLU A 30 20.61 5.20 6.06
CA GLU A 30 19.94 5.94 7.12
C GLU A 30 18.44 5.97 6.85
N PHE A 31 17.61 5.65 7.85
CA PHE A 31 16.16 5.69 7.75
C PHE A 31 15.63 6.90 8.51
N VAL A 32 15.29 7.96 7.79
CA VAL A 32 14.56 9.12 8.34
C VAL A 32 13.08 8.78 8.27
N GLN A 33 12.44 8.63 9.43
CA GLN A 33 11.02 8.29 9.50
C GLN A 33 10.20 9.51 9.95
N ALA A 34 9.07 9.76 9.32
CA ALA A 34 8.15 10.86 9.65
C ALA A 34 6.67 10.42 9.49
N TYR A 35 5.76 11.05 10.22
CA TYR A 35 4.32 10.82 10.12
C TYR A 35 3.66 11.65 9.02
N THR A 36 4.29 12.78 8.68
CA THR A 36 3.81 13.71 7.65
C THR A 36 4.95 14.15 6.75
N PHE A 37 4.61 14.69 5.58
CA PHE A 37 5.62 15.24 4.67
C PHE A 37 6.32 16.49 5.22
N ASP A 38 5.62 17.33 5.99
CA ASP A 38 6.24 18.51 6.61
C ASP A 38 7.31 18.10 7.63
N GLU A 39 6.97 17.14 8.50
CA GLU A 39 7.92 16.55 9.44
C GLU A 39 9.11 15.89 8.72
N ALA A 40 8.86 15.22 7.58
CA ALA A 40 9.93 14.65 6.77
C ALA A 40 10.91 15.73 6.28
N VAL A 41 10.40 16.86 5.79
CA VAL A 41 11.22 17.99 5.31
C VAL A 41 12.05 18.60 6.45
N GLU A 42 11.45 18.76 7.62
CA GLU A 42 12.16 19.25 8.81
C GLU A 42 13.28 18.29 9.23
N ARG A 43 13.00 16.99 9.30
CA ARG A 43 13.98 15.96 9.71
C ARG A 43 15.10 15.77 8.70
N LEU A 44 14.83 15.95 7.41
CA LEU A 44 15.85 15.94 6.37
C LEU A 44 16.79 17.16 6.45
N ASN A 45 16.42 18.21 7.19
CA ASN A 45 17.26 19.38 7.46
C ASN A 45 17.90 20.00 6.20
N GLY A 46 17.14 20.06 5.11
CA GLY A 46 17.58 20.62 3.82
C GLY A 46 18.34 19.65 2.92
N GLU A 47 18.67 18.44 3.39
CA GLU A 47 19.26 17.40 2.56
C GLU A 47 18.21 16.72 1.67
N ALA A 48 18.63 16.24 0.50
CA ALA A 48 17.79 15.43 -0.37
C ALA A 48 17.97 13.96 -0.01
N PRO A 49 16.88 13.20 0.23
CA PRO A 49 17.01 11.77 0.46
C PRO A 49 17.40 11.07 -0.84
N GLY A 50 17.97 9.88 -0.72
CA GLY A 50 18.21 9.00 -1.86
C GLY A 50 16.90 8.44 -2.43
N LEU A 51 15.88 8.24 -1.59
CA LEU A 51 14.55 7.77 -1.99
C LEU A 51 13.49 8.13 -0.94
N PHE A 52 12.25 8.35 -1.39
CA PHE A 52 11.05 8.36 -0.55
C PHE A 52 10.36 7.01 -0.56
N LEU A 53 10.12 6.45 0.63
CA LEU A 53 9.33 5.24 0.86
C LEU A 53 8.01 5.67 1.51
N LEU A 54 6.93 5.71 0.72
CA LEU A 54 5.67 6.31 1.13
C LEU A 54 4.63 5.23 1.42
N ASP A 55 3.84 5.34 2.49
CA ASP A 55 2.57 4.59 2.54
C ASP A 55 1.59 5.19 1.52
N LEU A 56 0.81 4.30 0.90
CA LEU A 56 -0.21 4.69 -0.05
C LEU A 56 -1.49 5.13 0.69
N TRP A 57 -1.92 4.33 1.66
CA TRP A 57 -3.18 4.53 2.38
C TRP A 57 -2.90 5.12 3.75
N GLY A 58 -3.57 6.22 4.07
CA GLY A 58 -3.47 6.86 5.38
C GLY A 58 -4.66 7.79 5.61
N GLN A 59 -4.62 8.52 6.71
CA GLN A 59 -5.71 9.37 7.14
C GLN A 59 -5.93 10.56 6.19
N ASP A 60 -7.15 10.68 5.69
CA ASP A 60 -7.64 11.78 4.87
C ASP A 60 -8.26 12.85 5.79
N PRO A 61 -7.61 14.03 5.94
CA PRO A 61 -8.11 15.09 6.80
C PRO A 61 -9.44 15.70 6.29
N ALA A 62 -9.87 15.40 5.07
CA ALA A 62 -11.16 15.83 4.55
C ALA A 62 -12.35 15.02 5.11
N VAL A 63 -12.10 13.91 5.83
CA VAL A 63 -13.15 13.10 6.46
C VAL A 63 -13.37 13.59 7.89
N ALA A 64 -14.44 14.36 8.10
CA ALA A 64 -14.71 15.07 9.35
C ALA A 64 -15.07 14.15 10.54
N GLU A 65 -15.73 13.03 10.28
CA GLU A 65 -16.27 12.13 11.33
C GLU A 65 -15.97 10.66 10.99
N PRO A 66 -14.69 10.22 11.09
CA PRO A 66 -14.33 8.84 10.81
C PRO A 66 -15.00 7.90 11.82
N SER A 67 -15.61 6.83 11.31
CA SER A 67 -16.32 5.85 12.16
C SER A 67 -16.20 4.44 11.62
N LEU A 68 -16.20 3.47 12.55
CA LEU A 68 -16.30 2.06 12.16
C LEU A 68 -17.65 1.82 11.50
N THR A 69 -17.64 1.14 10.35
CA THR A 69 -18.88 0.71 9.70
C THR A 69 -19.56 -0.34 10.60
N PRO A 70 -20.84 -0.15 10.99
CA PRO A 70 -21.55 -1.11 11.83
C PRO A 70 -21.59 -2.50 11.19
N MET A 71 -21.44 -3.55 12.01
CA MET A 71 -21.46 -4.94 11.52
C MET A 71 -22.71 -5.27 10.70
N GLU A 72 -23.88 -4.78 11.11
CA GLU A 72 -25.14 -5.02 10.39
C GLU A 72 -25.16 -4.38 9.00
N GLU A 73 -24.51 -3.24 8.83
CA GLU A 73 -24.38 -2.59 7.51
C GLU A 73 -23.44 -3.39 6.60
N VAL A 74 -22.32 -3.88 7.15
CA VAL A 74 -21.39 -4.76 6.43
C VAL A 74 -22.09 -6.05 6.02
N ARG A 75 -22.86 -6.68 6.93
CA ARG A 75 -23.64 -7.89 6.65
C ARG A 75 -24.71 -7.67 5.59
N SER A 76 -25.46 -6.56 5.69
CA SER A 76 -26.51 -6.19 4.74
C SER A 76 -25.97 -5.98 3.33
N ARG A 77 -24.78 -5.38 3.20
CA ARG A 77 -24.11 -5.27 1.89
C ARG A 77 -23.61 -6.61 1.38
N ALA A 78 -22.95 -7.39 2.24
CA ALA A 78 -22.39 -8.68 1.87
C ALA A 78 -23.46 -9.72 1.47
N SER A 79 -24.69 -9.63 2.01
CA SER A 79 -25.78 -10.55 1.63
C SER A 79 -26.27 -10.36 0.19
N GLY A 80 -25.96 -9.22 -0.43
CA GLY A 80 -26.23 -8.97 -1.85
C GLY A 80 -25.12 -9.42 -2.80
N PHE A 81 -24.03 -10.00 -2.29
CA PHE A 81 -22.92 -10.42 -3.13
C PHE A 81 -23.24 -11.72 -3.88
N PRO A 82 -22.67 -11.93 -5.08
CA PRO A 82 -22.81 -13.19 -5.78
C PRO A 82 -22.32 -14.35 -4.92
N THR A 83 -23.08 -15.44 -4.86
CA THR A 83 -22.71 -16.65 -4.12
C THR A 83 -21.91 -17.61 -4.99
N LEU A 84 -21.27 -18.61 -4.37
CA LEU A 84 -20.57 -19.64 -5.13
C LEU A 84 -21.55 -20.45 -5.99
N GLU A 85 -22.75 -20.72 -5.51
CA GLU A 85 -23.80 -21.40 -6.28
C GLU A 85 -24.11 -20.62 -7.57
N GLN A 86 -24.23 -19.28 -7.49
CA GLN A 86 -24.45 -18.43 -8.67
C GLN A 86 -23.24 -18.39 -9.63
N VAL A 87 -22.01 -18.61 -9.11
CA VAL A 87 -20.83 -18.75 -9.98
C VAL A 87 -20.93 -20.01 -10.84
N TYR A 88 -21.38 -21.13 -10.26
CA TYR A 88 -21.43 -22.42 -10.96
C TYR A 88 -22.72 -22.66 -11.76
N ASP A 89 -23.82 -22.00 -11.41
CA ASP A 89 -25.14 -22.25 -12.01
C ASP A 89 -25.13 -22.15 -13.55
N GLY A 90 -25.54 -23.23 -14.21
CA GLY A 90 -25.65 -23.33 -15.66
C GLY A 90 -24.34 -23.28 -16.45
N LEU A 91 -23.17 -23.41 -15.80
CA LEU A 91 -21.89 -23.46 -16.52
C LEU A 91 -21.77 -24.69 -17.43
N GLU A 92 -22.36 -25.81 -17.04
CA GLU A 92 -22.36 -27.07 -17.82
C GLU A 92 -23.10 -26.97 -19.15
N ALA A 93 -24.05 -26.04 -19.26
CA ALA A 93 -24.83 -25.79 -20.46
C ALA A 93 -24.39 -24.52 -21.21
N PHE A 94 -23.31 -23.86 -20.76
CA PHE A 94 -22.85 -22.62 -21.37
C PHE A 94 -22.17 -22.88 -22.72
N GLU A 95 -22.76 -22.38 -23.82
CA GLU A 95 -22.31 -22.64 -25.20
C GLU A 95 -21.02 -21.89 -25.59
N GLY A 96 -20.51 -20.98 -24.74
CA GLY A 96 -19.33 -20.14 -25.01
C GLY A 96 -18.05 -20.62 -24.33
N ASP A 97 -17.09 -19.69 -24.16
CA ASP A 97 -15.89 -19.93 -23.37
C ASP A 97 -16.22 -20.07 -21.88
N VAL A 98 -16.48 -21.31 -21.45
CA VAL A 98 -16.87 -21.66 -20.09
C VAL A 98 -15.81 -21.27 -19.05
N HIS A 99 -14.52 -21.30 -19.41
CA HIS A 99 -13.46 -20.92 -18.48
C HIS A 99 -13.45 -19.42 -18.23
N ASN A 100 -13.56 -18.62 -19.28
CA ASN A 100 -13.67 -17.17 -19.16
C ASN A 100 -14.96 -16.76 -18.43
N GLU A 101 -16.07 -17.43 -18.70
CA GLU A 101 -17.33 -17.17 -18.01
C GLU A 101 -17.25 -17.48 -16.51
N TYR A 102 -16.70 -18.64 -16.14
CA TYR A 102 -16.40 -18.99 -14.76
C TYR A 102 -15.55 -17.91 -14.07
N LEU A 103 -14.44 -17.49 -14.71
CA LEU A 103 -13.54 -16.50 -14.14
C LEU A 103 -14.20 -15.13 -13.98
N LYS A 104 -15.05 -14.69 -14.90
CA LYS A 104 -15.82 -13.44 -14.75
C LYS A 104 -16.75 -13.49 -13.56
N ARG A 105 -17.52 -14.58 -13.42
CA ARG A 105 -18.46 -14.76 -12.31
C ARG A 105 -17.71 -14.83 -10.98
N LEU A 106 -16.64 -15.61 -10.90
CA LEU A 106 -15.83 -15.68 -9.69
C LEU A 106 -15.19 -14.32 -9.36
N PHE A 107 -14.71 -13.60 -10.38
CA PHE A 107 -14.14 -12.26 -10.19
C PHE A 107 -15.18 -11.26 -9.67
N SER A 108 -16.45 -11.37 -10.07
CA SER A 108 -17.52 -10.51 -9.53
C SER A 108 -17.68 -10.64 -8.01
N VAL A 109 -17.49 -11.85 -7.45
CA VAL A 109 -17.46 -12.07 -5.99
C VAL A 109 -16.31 -11.28 -5.36
N VAL A 110 -15.12 -11.40 -5.93
CA VAL A 110 -13.91 -10.70 -5.46
C VAL A 110 -14.07 -9.18 -5.55
N ASP A 111 -14.66 -8.68 -6.64
CA ASP A 111 -14.87 -7.26 -6.86
C ASP A 111 -15.84 -6.65 -5.84
N CYS A 112 -16.94 -7.34 -5.53
CA CYS A 112 -17.85 -6.94 -4.46
C CYS A 112 -17.14 -6.78 -3.11
N TRP A 113 -16.27 -7.73 -2.76
CA TRP A 113 -15.46 -7.64 -1.53
C TRP A 113 -14.45 -6.49 -1.55
N ARG A 114 -13.84 -6.22 -2.70
CA ARG A 114 -12.92 -5.07 -2.86
C ARG A 114 -13.64 -3.74 -2.67
N ASN A 115 -14.81 -3.58 -3.28
CA ASN A 115 -15.62 -2.36 -3.16
C ASN A 115 -16.08 -2.15 -1.71
N LEU A 116 -16.54 -3.21 -1.03
CA LEU A 116 -16.87 -3.12 0.39
C LEU A 116 -15.65 -2.76 1.25
N PHE A 117 -14.48 -3.33 0.97
CA PHE A 117 -13.24 -2.98 1.66
C PHE A 117 -12.87 -1.49 1.47
N GLU A 118 -12.96 -0.97 0.25
CA GLU A 118 -12.70 0.44 -0.05
C GLU A 118 -13.69 1.37 0.69
N ASP A 119 -14.97 1.00 0.73
CA ASP A 119 -16.00 1.76 1.41
C ASP A 119 -15.77 1.82 2.93
N VAL A 120 -15.47 0.68 3.57
CA VAL A 120 -15.20 0.68 5.02
C VAL A 120 -13.93 1.44 5.37
N CYS A 121 -12.89 1.39 4.52
CA CYS A 121 -11.68 2.19 4.70
C CYS A 121 -11.99 3.68 4.57
N SER A 122 -12.74 4.06 3.54
CA SER A 122 -13.13 5.46 3.31
C SER A 122 -13.92 6.03 4.49
N ARG A 123 -14.80 5.23 5.11
CA ARG A 123 -15.59 5.64 6.28
C ARG A 123 -14.76 5.90 7.54
N ILE A 124 -13.67 5.15 7.74
CA ILE A 124 -12.72 5.44 8.83
C ILE A 124 -11.72 6.54 8.46
N GLY A 125 -11.88 7.16 7.30
CA GLY A 125 -11.01 8.22 6.81
C GLY A 125 -9.71 7.72 6.19
N GLN A 126 -9.56 6.42 5.92
CA GLN A 126 -8.36 5.91 5.26
C GLN A 126 -8.57 5.76 3.76
N ASN A 127 -7.75 6.45 2.97
CA ASN A 127 -7.76 6.30 1.53
C ASN A 127 -6.41 6.68 0.89
N ARG A 128 -6.29 6.40 -0.40
CA ARG A 128 -5.06 6.64 -1.19
C ARG A 128 -4.72 8.13 -1.41
N LYS A 129 -5.62 9.07 -1.13
CA LYS A 129 -5.32 10.50 -1.33
C LYS A 129 -4.15 10.94 -0.45
N TYR A 130 -4.00 10.33 0.73
CA TYR A 130 -2.86 10.52 1.62
C TYR A 130 -1.53 10.29 0.90
N GLY A 131 -1.30 9.08 0.40
CA GLY A 131 -0.04 8.73 -0.27
C GLY A 131 0.17 9.51 -1.57
N LEU A 132 -0.89 9.71 -2.36
CA LEU A 132 -0.80 10.50 -3.60
C LEU A 132 -0.47 11.98 -3.33
N ALA A 133 -0.98 12.56 -2.24
CA ALA A 133 -0.60 13.90 -1.82
C ALA A 133 0.87 13.96 -1.41
N ASN A 134 1.36 12.99 -0.63
CA ASN A 134 2.77 12.90 -0.25
C ASN A 134 3.68 12.76 -1.48
N LEU A 135 3.32 11.91 -2.44
CA LEU A 135 4.05 11.78 -3.70
C LEU A 135 4.12 13.10 -4.46
N ARG A 136 2.98 13.79 -4.63
CA ARG A 136 2.94 15.10 -5.30
C ARG A 136 3.87 16.10 -4.61
N ARG A 137 3.86 16.12 -3.28
CA ARG A 137 4.73 17.02 -2.48
C ARG A 137 6.21 16.65 -2.62
N ALA A 138 6.54 15.36 -2.62
CA ALA A 138 7.90 14.87 -2.87
C ALA A 138 8.42 15.33 -4.24
N ARG A 139 7.60 15.17 -5.29
CA ARG A 139 7.92 15.61 -6.66
C ARG A 139 8.13 17.12 -6.78
N LEU A 140 7.33 17.91 -6.08
CA LEU A 140 7.46 19.37 -6.08
C LEU A 140 8.70 19.85 -5.31
N ARG A 141 8.99 19.27 -4.15
CA ARG A 141 10.05 19.74 -3.25
C ARG A 141 11.43 19.18 -3.58
N TYR A 142 11.48 17.94 -4.06
CA TYR A 142 12.69 17.17 -4.37
C TYR A 142 12.58 16.55 -5.77
N PRO A 143 12.61 17.37 -6.84
CA PRO A 143 12.47 16.89 -8.21
C PRO A 143 13.58 15.89 -8.55
N GLY A 144 13.21 14.79 -9.21
CA GLY A 144 14.13 13.73 -9.65
C GLY A 144 14.53 12.71 -8.59
N ILE A 145 14.19 12.90 -7.31
CA ILE A 145 14.42 11.90 -6.27
C ILE A 145 13.37 10.79 -6.40
N PRO A 146 13.75 9.50 -6.46
CA PRO A 146 12.78 8.42 -6.60
C PRO A 146 11.82 8.34 -5.40
N ALA A 147 10.56 8.02 -5.68
CA ALA A 147 9.50 7.87 -4.70
C ALA A 147 8.66 6.63 -5.04
N VAL A 148 8.64 5.68 -4.11
CA VAL A 148 7.93 4.40 -4.24
C VAL A 148 6.90 4.27 -3.12
N PHE A 149 5.86 3.48 -3.38
CA PHE A 149 4.88 3.15 -2.36
C PHE A 149 5.22 1.83 -1.67
N TYR A 150 4.97 1.74 -0.37
CA TYR A 150 5.08 0.54 0.45
C TYR A 150 3.84 0.39 1.31
N THR A 151 2.97 -0.58 0.98
CA THR A 151 1.62 -0.64 1.56
C THR A 151 1.11 -2.05 1.80
N ARG A 152 0.21 -2.24 2.79
CA ARG A 152 -0.54 -3.50 3.00
C ARG A 152 -1.81 -3.55 2.18
N LYS A 153 -2.37 -2.37 1.89
CA LYS A 153 -3.66 -2.19 1.24
C LYS A 153 -3.35 -1.77 -0.19
N SER A 154 -3.49 -2.70 -1.12
CA SER A 154 -3.33 -2.39 -2.53
C SER A 154 -4.39 -3.10 -3.34
N LEU A 155 -5.24 -2.30 -3.98
CA LEU A 155 -6.16 -2.75 -5.00
C LEU A 155 -5.56 -2.46 -6.38
N ILE A 156 -6.00 -3.17 -7.43
CA ILE A 156 -5.42 -2.96 -8.77
C ILE A 156 -5.61 -1.52 -9.27
N HIS A 157 -6.72 -0.89 -8.89
CA HIS A 157 -6.97 0.51 -9.21
C HIS A 157 -6.00 1.47 -8.52
N ASP A 158 -5.37 1.05 -7.41
CA ASP A 158 -4.37 1.84 -6.72
C ASP A 158 -3.09 1.88 -7.53
N ALA A 159 -2.63 0.71 -8.00
CA ALA A 159 -1.48 0.60 -8.89
C ALA A 159 -1.64 1.54 -10.11
N VAL A 160 -2.82 1.52 -10.74
CA VAL A 160 -3.12 2.43 -11.86
C VAL A 160 -3.02 3.90 -11.44
N ALA A 161 -3.60 4.27 -10.29
CA ALA A 161 -3.58 5.65 -9.80
C ALA A 161 -2.16 6.14 -9.47
N MET A 162 -1.36 5.33 -8.76
CA MET A 162 0.00 5.70 -8.38
C MET A 162 0.95 5.82 -9.57
N PHE A 163 0.88 4.90 -10.54
CA PHE A 163 1.76 4.96 -11.70
C PHE A 163 1.37 6.13 -12.61
N ARG A 164 0.08 6.45 -12.73
CA ARG A 164 -0.37 7.69 -13.40
C ARG A 164 0.11 8.95 -12.69
N ALA A 165 0.25 8.91 -11.36
CA ALA A 165 0.81 10.00 -10.57
C ALA A 165 2.35 10.06 -10.62
N GLY A 166 3.00 9.13 -11.32
CA GLY A 166 4.46 9.11 -11.51
C GLY A 166 5.24 8.52 -10.34
N ALA A 167 4.70 7.53 -9.62
CA ALA A 167 5.46 6.72 -8.67
C ALA A 167 6.45 5.80 -9.39
N ASP A 168 7.60 5.53 -8.77
CA ASP A 168 8.69 4.73 -9.37
C ASP A 168 8.59 3.23 -9.05
N GLY A 169 7.66 2.83 -8.17
CA GLY A 169 7.52 1.44 -7.74
C GLY A 169 6.47 1.24 -6.66
N LEU A 170 6.01 -0.01 -6.52
CA LEU A 170 5.08 -0.48 -5.49
C LEU A 170 5.68 -1.69 -4.79
N PHE A 171 5.75 -1.64 -3.47
CA PHE A 171 6.13 -2.75 -2.61
C PHE A 171 4.96 -3.10 -1.68
N ILE A 172 4.79 -4.40 -1.42
CA ILE A 172 3.73 -4.89 -0.54
C ILE A 172 4.33 -5.20 0.83
N LYS A 173 3.76 -4.58 1.87
CA LYS A 173 4.10 -4.86 3.27
C LYS A 173 3.70 -6.30 3.63
N PRO A 174 4.62 -7.13 4.16
CA PRO A 174 4.27 -8.49 4.58
C PRO A 174 3.21 -8.48 5.67
N THR A 175 2.12 -9.23 5.51
CA THR A 175 0.99 -9.26 6.45
C THR A 175 0.84 -10.64 7.07
N GLY A 176 0.98 -10.71 8.39
CA GLY A 176 0.81 -11.94 9.17
C GLY A 176 -0.57 -12.02 9.82
N LEU A 177 -0.84 -13.16 10.47
CA LEU A 177 -2.10 -13.39 11.19
C LEU A 177 -2.26 -12.52 12.46
N ASN A 178 -1.14 -11.99 12.97
CA ASN A 178 -1.07 -11.10 14.13
C ASN A 178 0.25 -10.28 14.09
N ASP A 179 0.45 -9.40 15.07
CA ASP A 179 1.62 -8.51 15.14
C ASP A 179 2.96 -9.27 15.23
N LYS A 180 3.01 -10.36 15.99
CA LYS A 180 4.24 -11.17 16.13
C LYS A 180 4.62 -11.82 14.81
N ASP A 181 3.63 -12.37 14.11
CA ASP A 181 3.82 -12.96 12.79
C ASP A 181 4.20 -11.90 11.75
N THR A 182 3.56 -10.73 11.81
CA THR A 182 3.89 -9.58 10.96
C THR A 182 5.33 -9.12 11.17
N ARG A 183 5.82 -9.01 12.42
CA ARG A 183 7.22 -8.69 12.70
C ARG A 183 8.19 -9.70 12.09
N ARG A 184 7.90 -11.00 12.27
CA ARG A 184 8.72 -12.07 11.69
C ARG A 184 8.77 -11.95 10.17
N LEU A 185 7.62 -11.83 9.52
CA LEU A 185 7.54 -11.70 8.05
C LEU A 185 8.24 -10.42 7.55
N THR A 186 8.10 -9.30 8.26
CA THR A 186 8.81 -8.05 7.93
C THR A 186 10.32 -8.21 8.07
N ARG A 187 10.81 -8.88 9.11
CA ARG A 187 12.23 -9.17 9.29
C ARG A 187 12.78 -10.05 8.17
N ASP A 188 12.03 -11.09 7.81
CA ASP A 188 12.40 -12.03 6.75
C ASP A 188 12.44 -11.31 5.38
N TYR A 189 11.53 -10.36 5.15
CA TYR A 189 11.45 -9.59 3.90
C TYR A 189 12.39 -8.37 3.84
N GLY A 190 12.81 -7.82 4.99
CA GLY A 190 13.61 -6.60 5.10
C GLY A 190 14.84 -6.55 4.18
N PRO A 191 15.69 -7.59 4.14
CA PRO A 191 16.84 -7.62 3.24
C PRO A 191 16.48 -7.55 1.75
N ILE A 192 15.37 -8.16 1.35
CA ILE A 192 14.88 -8.15 -0.04
C ILE A 192 14.40 -6.74 -0.40
N LEU A 193 13.57 -6.15 0.46
CA LEU A 193 13.09 -4.79 0.29
C LEU A 193 14.26 -3.81 0.16
N VAL A 194 15.25 -3.87 1.05
CA VAL A 194 16.42 -3.00 1.03
C VAL A 194 17.16 -3.10 -0.29
N GLU A 195 17.40 -4.31 -0.79
CA GLU A 195 18.12 -4.47 -2.06
C GLU A 195 17.34 -3.88 -3.23
N ASP A 196 16.03 -4.08 -3.26
CA ASP A 196 15.19 -3.48 -4.29
C ASP A 196 15.13 -1.95 -4.20
N LEU A 197 15.09 -1.38 -2.98
CA LEU A 197 15.19 0.07 -2.80
C LEU A 197 16.54 0.61 -3.29
N ARG A 198 17.64 -0.12 -3.09
CA ARG A 198 18.94 0.25 -3.64
C ARG A 198 18.94 0.25 -5.17
N LYS A 199 18.31 -0.74 -5.81
CA LYS A 199 18.15 -0.78 -7.27
C LYS A 199 17.40 0.44 -7.78
N VAL A 200 16.28 0.79 -7.13
CA VAL A 200 15.49 1.99 -7.48
C VAL A 200 16.35 3.25 -7.36
N MET A 201 17.11 3.41 -6.27
CA MET A 201 18.02 4.54 -6.08
C MET A 201 19.11 4.64 -7.16
N ARG A 202 19.54 3.52 -7.74
CA ARG A 202 20.50 3.46 -8.86
C ARG A 202 19.84 3.62 -10.24
N GLY A 203 18.51 3.70 -10.31
CA GLY A 203 17.77 3.72 -11.58
C GLY A 203 17.73 2.38 -12.31
N GLU A 204 17.97 1.28 -11.58
CA GLU A 204 17.92 -0.07 -12.12
C GLU A 204 16.48 -0.59 -12.17
N ARG A 205 16.18 -1.46 -13.14
CA ARG A 205 14.86 -2.12 -13.21
C ARG A 205 14.76 -3.19 -12.13
N LEU A 206 13.62 -3.19 -11.43
CA LEU A 206 13.23 -4.32 -10.58
C LEU A 206 12.99 -5.54 -11.48
N THR A 207 13.54 -6.68 -11.09
CA THR A 207 13.35 -7.97 -11.77
C THR A 207 12.34 -8.79 -10.96
N PRO A 208 11.37 -9.46 -11.61
CA PRO A 208 10.42 -10.33 -10.94
C PRO A 208 11.05 -11.58 -10.36
#